data_AF-A0A1W9U7W7-F1
#
_entry.id   AF-A0A1W9U7W7-F1
#
_cell.length_a   1.000
_cell.length_b   1.000
_cell.length_c   1.000
_cell.angle_alpha   90.00
_cell.angle_beta   90.00
_cell.angle_gamma   90.00
#
_symmetry.space_group_name_H-M   'P 1'
#
loop_
_entity.id
_entity.type
_entity.pdbx_description
1 polymer ?
#
loop_
_entity_poly.entity_id
_entity_poly.type
_entity_poly.pdbx_seq_one_letter_code
_entity_poly.pdbx_strand_id
1 'polypeptide(L)'
;MTIKPNDFDISNLDSEMAADRHCSNLLKQFHQQLLKEEIDTLEAGQLAHGADYFLRDFIIADRRQNIFKIDPVHIKQFAGHWYIIKNLEPNIKELATILQGVAVFYSYLLQLNCIEQTRHDQIISATAELNFYQQRIDQFWDICDDGYHAWRGACPLPSID
;
A
#
# COMPACT_ATOMS: atom_id res chain seq x y z
N MET A 1 -1.70 -3.42 23.25
CA MET A 1 -2.99 -2.90 22.76
C MET A 1 -3.60 -3.98 21.90
N THR A 2 -4.87 -4.32 22.09
CA THR A 2 -5.52 -5.33 21.24
C THR A 2 -5.97 -4.65 19.96
N ILE A 3 -5.39 -5.03 18.82
CA ILE A 3 -5.83 -4.57 17.50
C ILE A 3 -7.16 -5.25 17.19
N LYS A 4 -8.18 -4.47 16.82
CA LYS A 4 -9.45 -4.98 16.34
C LYS A 4 -9.61 -4.59 14.89
N PRO A 5 -9.59 -5.54 13.94
CA PRO A 5 -9.72 -5.23 12.52
C PRO A 5 -10.97 -4.41 12.18
N ASN A 6 -12.07 -4.58 12.92
CA ASN A 6 -13.32 -3.84 12.68
C ASN A 6 -13.24 -2.36 13.05
N ASP A 7 -12.27 -1.92 13.86
CA ASP A 7 -12.06 -0.50 14.17
C ASP A 7 -11.54 0.30 12.95
N PHE A 8 -11.24 -0.41 11.85
CA PHE A 8 -10.78 0.14 10.57
C PHE A 8 -11.85 0.06 9.47
N ASP A 9 -13.09 -0.33 9.80
CA ASP A 9 -14.18 -0.33 8.83
C ASP A 9 -14.66 1.11 8.56
N ILE A 10 -14.67 1.50 7.29
CA ILE A 10 -15.01 2.86 6.85
C ILE A 10 -16.40 2.84 6.20
N SER A 11 -17.31 3.63 6.75
CA SER A 11 -18.68 3.80 6.26
C SER A 11 -19.10 5.27 6.10
N ASN A 12 -18.35 6.18 6.73
CA ASN A 12 -18.56 7.62 6.71
C ASN A 12 -17.25 8.35 7.10
N LEU A 13 -17.28 9.68 7.05
CA LEU A 13 -16.12 10.52 7.34
C LEU A 13 -15.55 10.32 8.76
N ASP A 14 -16.40 10.17 9.78
CA ASP A 14 -15.93 9.98 11.15
C ASP A 14 -15.18 8.64 11.30
N SER A 15 -15.70 7.57 10.69
CA SER A 15 -15.03 6.27 10.67
C SER A 15 -13.74 6.28 9.86
N GLU A 16 -13.66 7.08 8.78
CA GLU A 16 -12.42 7.29 8.00
C GLU A 16 -11.36 7.97 8.88
N MET A 17 -11.72 9.05 9.58
CA MET A 17 -10.83 9.75 10.50
C MET A 17 -10.38 8.86 11.67
N ALA A 18 -11.25 7.98 12.16
CA ALA A 18 -10.90 7.01 13.19
C ALA A 18 -9.91 5.97 12.65
N ALA A 19 -10.20 5.38 11.48
CA ALA A 19 -9.33 4.41 10.83
C ALA A 19 -7.92 4.99 10.55
N ASP A 20 -7.84 6.24 10.08
CA ASP A 20 -6.56 6.93 9.87
C ASP A 20 -5.74 7.06 11.17
N ARG A 21 -6.37 7.49 12.27
CA ARG A 21 -5.71 7.59 13.58
C ARG A 21 -5.25 6.22 14.10
N HIS A 22 -6.08 5.20 13.93
CA HIS A 22 -5.72 3.83 14.30
C HIS A 22 -4.54 3.32 13.46
N CYS A 23 -4.53 3.60 12.16
CA CYS A 23 -3.44 3.25 11.25
C CYS A 23 -2.14 3.94 11.65
N SER A 24 -2.17 5.26 11.93
CA SER A 24 -0.99 6.00 12.39
C SER A 24 -0.40 5.41 13.68
N ASN A 25 -1.25 5.02 14.64
CA ASN A 25 -0.78 4.38 15.87
C ASN A 25 -0.24 2.96 15.66
N LEU A 26 -0.78 2.22 14.70
CA LEU A 26 -0.29 0.90 14.31
C LEU A 26 1.08 1.01 13.62
N LEU A 27 1.27 1.99 12.73
CA LEU A 27 2.54 2.26 12.06
C LEU A 27 3.64 2.68 13.04
N LYS A 28 3.31 3.43 14.09
CA LYS A 28 4.26 3.72 15.18
C LYS A 28 4.70 2.45 15.90
N GLN A 29 3.78 1.52 16.16
CA GLN A 29 4.10 0.24 16.79
C GLN A 29 4.94 -0.65 15.87
N PHE A 30 4.62 -0.68 14.57
CA PHE A 30 5.41 -1.35 13.55
C PHE A 30 6.85 -0.81 13.52
N HIS A 31 7.03 0.51 13.44
CA HIS A 31 8.35 1.13 13.48
C HIS A 31 9.11 0.79 14.77
N GLN A 32 8.45 0.83 15.93
CA GLN A 32 9.05 0.41 17.20
C GLN A 32 9.45 -1.07 17.20
N GLN A 33 8.70 -1.94 16.51
CA GLN A 33 9.04 -3.35 16.39
C GLN A 33 10.29 -3.54 15.52
N LEU A 34 10.40 -2.85 14.38
CA LEU A 34 11.59 -2.89 13.53
C LEU A 34 12.85 -2.50 14.30
N LEU A 35 12.78 -1.44 15.11
CA LEU A 35 13.91 -1.01 15.94
C LEU A 35 14.28 -2.04 17.02
N LYS A 36 13.31 -2.78 17.56
CA LYS A 36 13.58 -3.87 18.53
C LYS A 36 14.22 -5.09 17.86
N GLU A 37 13.97 -5.27 16.58
CA GLU A 37 14.60 -6.31 15.74
C GLU A 37 15.97 -5.86 15.22
N GLU A 38 16.51 -4.75 15.74
CA GLU A 38 17.82 -4.21 15.39
C GLU A 38 17.97 -3.81 13.91
N ILE A 39 16.86 -3.57 13.21
CA ILE A 39 16.87 -2.94 11.89
C ILE A 39 17.45 -1.53 12.02
N ASP A 40 18.30 -1.15 11.06
CA ASP A 40 18.91 0.17 11.02
C ASP A 40 17.84 1.27 11.09
N THR A 41 18.13 2.39 11.76
CA THR A 41 17.12 3.43 12.00
C THR A 41 16.63 4.08 10.70
N LEU A 42 17.52 4.25 9.72
CA LEU A 42 17.15 4.80 8.43
C LEU A 42 16.28 3.81 7.65
N GLU A 43 16.66 2.53 7.66
CA GLU A 43 15.90 1.46 7.01
C GLU A 43 14.51 1.28 7.64
N ALA A 44 14.43 1.25 8.98
CA ALA A 44 13.16 1.18 9.70
C ALA A 44 12.25 2.36 9.36
N GLY A 45 12.81 3.56 9.24
CA GLY A 45 12.09 4.75 8.79
C GLY A 45 11.57 4.62 7.36
N GLN A 46 12.37 4.11 6.43
CA GLN A 46 11.98 3.88 5.03
C GLN A 46 10.85 2.85 4.92
N LEU A 47 10.96 1.72 5.63
CA LEU A 47 9.94 0.68 5.65
C LEU A 47 8.61 1.20 6.22
N ALA A 48 8.67 1.92 7.34
CA ALA A 48 7.48 2.52 7.95
C ALA A 48 6.85 3.58 7.04
N HIS A 49 7.65 4.40 6.36
CA HIS A 49 7.15 5.39 5.42
C HIS A 49 6.48 4.75 4.19
N GLY A 50 7.08 3.72 3.61
CA GLY A 50 6.48 2.98 2.49
C GLY A 50 5.11 2.39 2.86
N ALA A 51 5.00 1.78 4.04
CA ALA A 51 3.74 1.29 4.55
C ALA A 51 2.73 2.43 4.82
N ASP A 52 3.16 3.54 5.43
CA ASP A 52 2.30 4.71 5.70
C ASP A 52 1.69 5.27 4.41
N TYR A 53 2.50 5.45 3.37
CA TYR A 53 2.06 5.98 2.09
C TYR A 53 1.03 5.08 1.40
N PHE A 54 1.25 3.77 1.38
CA PHE A 54 0.27 2.84 0.83
C PHE A 54 -1.03 2.78 1.66
N LEU A 55 -0.92 2.73 2.98
CA LEU A 55 -2.09 2.48 3.84
C LEU A 55 -2.95 3.72 4.00
N ARG A 56 -2.35 4.87 4.28
CA ARG A 56 -3.11 6.07 4.65
C ARG A 56 -3.53 6.84 3.42
N ASP A 57 -2.60 7.09 2.50
CA ASP A 57 -2.91 7.90 1.31
C ASP A 57 -3.72 7.11 0.28
N PHE A 58 -3.41 5.82 0.10
CA PHE A 58 -4.12 4.99 -0.86
C PHE A 58 -5.29 4.20 -0.24
N ILE A 59 -5.04 3.25 0.68
CA ILE A 59 -6.11 2.36 1.16
C ILE A 59 -7.21 3.11 1.93
N ILE A 60 -6.84 4.02 2.84
CA ILE A 60 -7.81 4.75 3.67
C ILE A 60 -8.37 5.94 2.91
N ALA A 61 -7.54 6.92 2.55
CA ALA A 61 -8.03 8.18 1.98
C ALA A 61 -8.61 8.02 0.57
N ASP A 62 -7.94 7.25 -0.30
CA ASP A 62 -8.32 7.14 -1.71
C ASP A 62 -9.18 5.91 -2.02
N ARG A 63 -9.17 4.85 -1.22
CA ARG A 63 -10.01 3.66 -1.44
C ARG A 63 -11.13 3.51 -0.41
N ARG A 64 -11.08 4.22 0.72
CA ARG A 64 -12.00 4.08 1.86
C ARG A 64 -12.17 2.63 2.30
N GLN A 65 -11.07 1.89 2.34
CA GLN A 65 -11.05 0.48 2.68
C GLN A 65 -10.35 0.18 4.00
N ASN A 66 -10.71 -0.97 4.56
CA ASN A 66 -10.08 -1.51 5.73
C ASN A 66 -8.75 -2.18 5.36
N ILE A 67 -7.66 -1.75 6.00
CA ILE A 67 -6.29 -2.23 5.75
C ILE A 67 -6.09 -3.73 5.99
N PHE A 68 -6.92 -4.38 6.81
CA PHE A 68 -6.87 -5.83 7.08
C PHE A 68 -7.65 -6.64 6.04
N LYS A 69 -8.54 -5.99 5.28
CA LYS A 69 -9.45 -6.64 4.33
C LYS A 69 -9.04 -6.42 2.87
N ILE A 70 -7.86 -5.86 2.61
CA ILE A 70 -7.39 -5.61 1.24
C ILE A 70 -7.15 -6.92 0.48
N ASP A 71 -7.44 -6.87 -0.81
CA ASP A 71 -7.13 -7.88 -1.82
C ASP A 71 -5.82 -7.54 -2.59
N PRO A 72 -5.06 -8.52 -3.11
CA PRO A 72 -3.87 -8.29 -3.93
C PRO A 72 -4.05 -7.33 -5.10
N VAL A 73 -5.27 -7.22 -5.65
CA VAL A 73 -5.60 -6.24 -6.68
C VAL A 73 -5.30 -4.80 -6.23
N HIS A 74 -5.42 -4.48 -4.94
CA HIS A 74 -5.12 -3.15 -4.42
C HIS A 74 -3.63 -2.82 -4.50
N ILE A 75 -2.75 -3.81 -4.34
CA ILE A 75 -1.30 -3.62 -4.56
C ILE A 75 -1.04 -3.27 -6.02
N LYS A 76 -1.71 -3.97 -6.96
CA LYS A 76 -1.60 -3.68 -8.39
C LYS A 76 -2.18 -2.31 -8.75
N GLN A 77 -3.33 -1.94 -8.19
CA GLN A 77 -3.94 -0.63 -8.37
C GLN A 77 -3.07 0.49 -7.84
N PHE A 78 -2.46 0.29 -6.67
CA PHE A 78 -1.52 1.24 -6.09
C PHE A 78 -0.31 1.43 -7.01
N ALA A 79 0.46 0.37 -7.23
CA ALA A 79 1.76 0.45 -7.88
C ALA A 79 1.68 0.61 -9.41
N GLY A 80 0.67 0.00 -10.04
CA GLY A 80 0.50 -0.01 -11.49
C GLY A 80 -0.40 1.10 -12.06
N HIS A 81 -0.97 1.95 -11.20
CA HIS A 81 -1.83 3.05 -11.61
C HIS A 81 -1.75 4.26 -10.67
N TRP A 82 -2.22 4.13 -9.42
CA TRP A 82 -2.40 5.29 -8.53
C TRP A 82 -1.09 6.02 -8.24
N TYR A 83 -0.03 5.29 -7.88
CA TYR A 83 1.31 5.83 -7.67
C TYR A 83 1.80 6.61 -8.89
N ILE A 84 1.59 6.05 -10.08
CA ILE A 84 2.08 6.60 -11.34
C ILE A 84 1.40 7.95 -11.63
N ILE A 85 0.09 8.05 -11.45
CA ILE A 85 -0.65 9.29 -11.73
C ILE A 85 -0.55 10.34 -10.61
N LYS A 86 -0.17 9.92 -9.39
CA LYS A 86 -0.06 10.82 -8.22
C LYS A 86 1.31 11.47 -8.10
N ASN A 87 2.34 10.91 -8.71
CA ASN A 87 3.70 11.40 -8.63
C ASN A 87 4.09 12.10 -9.94
N LEU A 88 4.87 13.18 -9.83
CA LEU A 88 5.33 13.93 -11.00
C LEU A 88 6.36 13.14 -11.80
N GLU A 89 7.23 12.39 -11.11
CA GLU A 89 8.31 11.60 -11.69
C GLU A 89 8.29 10.16 -11.14
N PRO A 90 7.24 9.37 -11.43
CA PRO A 90 7.13 8.00 -10.95
C PRO A 90 8.32 7.16 -11.44
N ASN A 91 8.94 6.43 -10.51
CA ASN A 91 10.12 5.62 -10.80
C ASN A 91 10.11 4.30 -10.01
N ILE A 92 10.71 3.26 -10.58
CA ILE A 92 10.68 1.93 -9.96
C ILE A 92 11.46 1.86 -8.65
N LYS A 93 12.51 2.67 -8.49
CA LYS A 93 13.41 2.58 -7.35
C LYS A 93 12.71 3.00 -6.06
N GLU A 94 12.01 4.13 -6.13
CA GLU A 94 11.15 4.60 -5.05
C GLU A 94 9.98 3.65 -4.83
N LEU A 95 9.29 3.24 -5.90
CA LEU A 95 8.16 2.31 -5.80
C LEU A 95 8.55 0.98 -5.16
N ALA A 96 9.69 0.41 -5.51
CA ALA A 96 10.20 -0.83 -4.91
C ALA A 96 10.47 -0.67 -3.41
N THR A 97 10.98 0.50 -3.00
CA THR A 97 11.21 0.80 -1.58
C THR A 97 9.89 0.89 -0.81
N ILE A 98 8.87 1.51 -1.42
CA ILE A 98 7.52 1.58 -0.85
C ILE A 98 6.92 0.17 -0.73
N LEU A 99 6.98 -0.62 -1.80
CA LEU A 99 6.45 -2.00 -1.83
C LEU A 99 7.14 -2.93 -0.84
N GLN A 100 8.44 -2.72 -0.60
CA GLN A 100 9.17 -3.42 0.46
C GLN A 100 8.60 -3.07 1.84
N GLY A 101 8.35 -1.79 2.12
CA GLY A 101 7.69 -1.35 3.35
C GLY A 101 6.32 -2.00 3.55
N VAL A 102 5.52 -2.05 2.48
CA VAL A 102 4.21 -2.72 2.47
C VAL A 102 4.35 -4.21 2.78
N ALA A 103 5.27 -4.91 2.11
CA ALA A 103 5.50 -6.33 2.32
C ALA A 103 5.88 -6.64 3.77
N VAL A 104 6.84 -5.90 4.33
CA VAL A 104 7.28 -6.08 5.73
C VAL A 104 6.16 -5.76 6.71
N PHE A 105 5.34 -4.75 6.43
CA PHE A 105 4.18 -4.41 7.27
C PHE A 105 3.13 -5.54 7.28
N TYR A 106 2.81 -6.14 6.12
CA TYR A 106 1.85 -7.25 6.09
C TYR A 106 2.42 -8.53 6.74
N SER A 107 3.74 -8.76 6.68
CA SER A 107 4.40 -9.79 7.48
C SER A 107 4.25 -9.54 8.98
N TYR A 108 4.38 -8.29 9.43
CA TYR A 108 4.12 -7.90 10.81
C TYR A 108 2.65 -8.15 11.21
N LEU A 109 1.69 -7.85 10.34
CA LEU A 109 0.28 -8.15 10.62
C LEU A 109 -0.02 -9.65 10.74
N LEU A 110 0.67 -10.48 9.95
CA LEU A 110 0.56 -11.93 10.06
C LEU A 110 1.08 -12.43 11.42
N GLN A 111 2.23 -11.92 11.88
CA GLN A 111 2.78 -12.26 13.21
C GLN A 111 1.82 -11.89 14.35
N LEU A 112 1.04 -10.82 14.17
CA LEU A 112 0.01 -10.39 15.11
C LEU A 112 -1.33 -11.14 14.96
N ASN A 113 -1.42 -12.13 14.08
CA ASN A 113 -2.64 -12.87 13.73
C ASN A 113 -3.81 -11.96 13.29
N CYS A 114 -3.49 -10.83 12.65
CA CYS A 114 -4.50 -9.90 12.16
C CYS A 114 -4.96 -10.22 10.72
N ILE A 115 -4.22 -11.07 10.01
CA ILE A 115 -4.52 -11.54 8.67
C ILE A 115 -4.21 -13.04 8.55
N GLU A 116 -4.84 -13.70 7.58
CA GLU A 116 -4.59 -15.12 7.26
C GLU A 116 -3.33 -15.30 6.39
N GLN A 117 -2.66 -16.44 6.54
CA GLN A 117 -1.46 -16.80 5.76
C GLN A 117 -1.69 -16.69 4.25
N THR A 118 -2.82 -17.20 3.74
CA THR A 118 -3.14 -17.14 2.31
C THR A 118 -3.20 -15.70 1.79
N ARG A 119 -3.79 -14.78 2.57
CA ARG A 119 -3.88 -13.36 2.18
C ARG A 119 -2.51 -12.70 2.20
N HIS A 120 -1.74 -12.98 3.24
CA HIS A 120 -0.34 -12.53 3.34
C HIS A 120 0.45 -12.95 2.09
N ASP A 121 0.45 -14.23 1.74
CA ASP A 121 1.26 -14.75 0.63
C ASP A 121 0.88 -14.11 -0.71
N GLN A 122 -0.41 -13.86 -0.93
CA GLN A 122 -0.87 -13.17 -2.13
C GLN A 122 -0.43 -11.69 -2.17
N ILE A 123 -0.44 -11.00 -1.02
CA ILE A 123 0.06 -9.62 -0.93
C ILE A 123 1.57 -9.58 -1.20
N ILE A 124 2.35 -10.46 -0.58
CA ILE A 124 3.81 -10.56 -0.80
C ILE A 124 4.12 -10.88 -2.26
N SER A 125 3.36 -11.79 -2.88
CA SER A 125 3.53 -12.09 -4.30
C SER A 125 3.26 -10.87 -5.17
N ALA A 126 2.24 -10.06 -4.86
CA ALA A 126 1.90 -8.87 -5.63
C ALA A 126 2.97 -7.77 -5.46
N THR A 127 3.47 -7.53 -4.25
CA THR A 127 4.53 -6.52 -4.03
C THR A 127 5.84 -6.87 -4.75
N ALA A 128 6.06 -8.15 -5.05
CA ALA A 128 7.23 -8.63 -5.78
C ALA A 128 7.12 -8.51 -7.32
N GLU A 129 5.99 -8.08 -7.89
CA GLU A 129 5.81 -7.94 -9.35
C GLU A 129 6.51 -6.70 -9.96
N LEU A 130 7.75 -6.42 -9.56
CA LEU A 130 8.49 -5.21 -9.93
C LEU A 130 8.64 -5.01 -11.45
N ASN A 131 8.84 -6.09 -12.20
CA ASN A 131 8.94 -6.02 -13.66
C ASN A 131 7.63 -5.52 -14.30
N PHE A 132 6.49 -5.95 -13.78
CA PHE A 132 5.19 -5.46 -14.23
C PHE A 132 5.05 -3.96 -13.92
N TYR A 133 5.41 -3.52 -12.72
CA TYR A 133 5.33 -2.11 -12.35
C TYR A 133 6.29 -1.21 -13.13
N GLN A 134 7.50 -1.68 -13.42
CA GLN A 134 8.43 -0.97 -14.30
C GLN A 134 7.81 -0.77 -15.69
N GLN A 135 7.29 -1.83 -16.29
CA GLN A 135 6.63 -1.75 -17.61
C GLN A 135 5.46 -0.77 -17.59
N ARG A 136 4.70 -0.71 -16.50
CA ARG A 136 3.59 0.27 -16.34
C ARG A 136 4.07 1.71 -16.32
N ILE A 137 5.19 1.98 -15.64
CA ILE A 137 5.84 3.30 -15.60
C ILE A 137 6.37 3.66 -16.99
N ASP A 138 7.08 2.75 -17.66
CA ASP A 138 7.63 2.99 -19.00
C ASP A 138 6.51 3.30 -20.01
N GLN A 139 5.45 2.47 -20.00
CA GLN A 139 4.28 2.69 -20.82
C GLN A 139 3.59 4.03 -20.54
N PHE A 140 3.66 4.54 -19.31
CA PHE A 140 3.09 5.84 -18.96
C PHE A 140 3.90 7.00 -19.57
N TRP A 141 5.23 6.89 -19.53
CA TRP A 141 6.11 7.88 -20.17
C TRP A 141 6.01 7.87 -21.69
N ASP A 142 5.76 6.71 -22.29
CA ASP A 142 5.61 6.53 -23.73
C ASP A 142 4.20 6.86 -24.25
N ILE A 143 3.29 7.36 -23.40
CA ILE A 143 1.93 7.72 -23.85
C ILE A 143 2.03 8.83 -24.89
N CYS A 144 1.50 8.54 -26.08
CA CYS A 144 1.20 9.49 -27.14
C CYS A 144 -0.29 9.42 -27.49
N ASP A 145 -0.85 10.53 -27.97
CA ASP A 145 -2.25 10.66 -28.37
C ASP A 145 -3.24 10.13 -27.30
N ASP A 146 -4.24 9.34 -27.69
CA ASP A 146 -5.28 8.77 -26.81
C ASP A 146 -4.81 7.55 -25.99
N GLY A 147 -3.49 7.28 -25.95
CA GLY A 147 -2.91 6.11 -25.28
C GLY A 147 -3.19 6.01 -23.79
N TYR A 148 -3.55 7.13 -23.14
CA TYR A 148 -3.89 7.16 -21.71
C TYR A 148 -5.09 6.28 -21.37
N HIS A 149 -6.13 6.24 -22.21
CA HIS A 149 -7.32 5.43 -21.92
C HIS A 149 -7.02 3.93 -21.96
N ALA A 150 -6.21 3.50 -22.93
CA ALA A 150 -5.75 2.11 -23.03
C ALA A 150 -4.85 1.74 -21.84
N TRP A 151 -3.90 2.62 -21.50
CA TRP A 151 -3.03 2.43 -20.34
C TRP A 151 -3.85 2.34 -19.05
N ARG A 152 -4.85 3.21 -18.85
CA ARG A 152 -5.75 3.20 -17.70
C ARG A 152 -6.58 1.91 -17.62
N GLY A 153 -7.07 1.43 -18.76
CA GLY A 153 -7.90 0.22 -18.85
C GLY A 153 -7.17 -1.08 -18.50
N ALA A 154 -5.85 -1.14 -18.71
CA ALA A 154 -5.04 -2.33 -18.41
C ALA A 154 -4.86 -2.57 -16.89
N CYS A 155 -4.97 -1.53 -16.07
CA CYS A 155 -4.96 -1.65 -14.61
C CYS A 155 -6.05 -0.74 -14.03
N PRO A 156 -7.32 -1.18 -14.01
CA PRO A 156 -8.44 -0.32 -13.62
C PRO A 156 -8.33 0.15 -12.18
N LEU A 157 -8.49 1.46 -11.98
CA LEU A 157 -8.67 2.09 -10.67
C LEU A 157 -10.12 2.57 -10.56
N PRO A 158 -10.98 1.88 -9.80
CA PRO A 158 -12.39 2.25 -9.65
C PRO A 158 -12.57 3.68 -9.10
N SER A 159 -13.64 4.37 -9.49
CA SER A 159 -14.06 5.58 -8.77
C SER A 159 -14.52 5.21 -7.36
N ILE A 160 -14.32 6.12 -6.42
CA ILE A 160 -15.09 6.11 -5.18
C ILE A 160 -16.38 6.84 -5.50
N ASP A 161 -17.51 6.13 -5.49
CA ASP A 161 -18.83 6.74 -5.61
C ASP A 161 -19.28 7.34 -4.26
#